data_AF-A0A1Z8MKD8-F1
#
_entry.id   AF-A0A1Z8MKD8-F1
#
_cell.length_a   1.000
_cell.length_b   1.000
_cell.length_c   1.000
_cell.angle_alpha   90.00
_cell.angle_beta   90.00
_cell.angle_gamma   90.00
#
_symmetry.space_group_name_H-M   'P 1'
#
loop_
_entity.id
_entity.type
_entity.pdbx_description
1 polymer ?
#
loop_
_entity_poly.entity_id
_entity_poly.type
_entity_poly.pdbx_seq_one_letter_code
_entity_poly.pdbx_strand_id
1 'polypeptide(L)'
;MSELIISASGARGIVGQSLTPERVVRLATAFGNFIGSGRIVVGYDSRASGPMLMHSVYSGLLATGCEILDVGMCPTPTILLMSRVEQADGSIVIT
;
A
#
# COMPACT_ATOMS: atom_id res chain seq x y z
N MET A 1 -8.31 -13.70 -19.47
CA MET A 1 -7.31 -12.96 -18.66
C MET A 1 -8.06 -12.27 -17.56
N SER A 2 -7.72 -12.48 -16.28
CA SER A 2 -8.37 -11.75 -15.20
C SER A 2 -7.86 -10.30 -15.23
N GLU A 3 -8.77 -9.33 -15.23
CA GLU A 3 -8.40 -7.91 -15.14
C GLU A 3 -8.17 -7.51 -13.67
N LEU A 4 -7.50 -6.38 -13.46
CA LEU A 4 -7.36 -5.79 -12.12
C LEU A 4 -8.67 -5.05 -11.80
N ILE A 5 -9.26 -5.36 -10.65
CA ILE A 5 -10.46 -4.67 -10.17
C ILE A 5 -10.01 -3.45 -9.38
N ILE A 6 -10.48 -2.26 -9.75
CA ILE A 6 -10.31 -1.01 -8.99
C ILE A 6 -11.69 -0.54 -8.55
N SER A 7 -11.86 -0.30 -7.26
CA SER A 7 -13.10 0.21 -6.68
C SER A 7 -12.82 1.22 -5.57
N ALA A 8 -13.88 1.77 -4.98
CA ALA A 8 -13.77 2.64 -3.80
C ALA A 8 -13.08 1.95 -2.60
N SER A 9 -13.02 0.61 -2.59
CA SER A 9 -12.38 -0.18 -1.53
C SER A 9 -10.93 -0.55 -1.85
N GLY A 10 -10.37 -0.07 -2.96
CA GLY A 10 -8.97 -0.31 -3.37
C GLY A 10 -8.82 -1.17 -4.63
N ALA A 11 -7.65 -1.78 -4.78
CA ALA A 11 -7.29 -2.61 -5.94
C ALA A 11 -7.23 -4.10 -5.56
N ARG A 12 -7.78 -4.97 -6.42
CA ARG A 12 -7.79 -6.43 -6.21
C ARG A 12 -7.42 -7.17 -7.50
N GLY A 13 -6.54 -8.15 -7.39
CA GLY A 13 -6.14 -8.98 -8.52
C GLY A 13 -5.34 -10.21 -8.12
N ILE A 14 -4.95 -10.99 -9.11
CA ILE A 14 -4.10 -12.18 -8.95
C ILE A 14 -2.65 -11.74 -9.02
N VAL A 15 -1.88 -12.05 -7.98
CA VAL A 15 -0.44 -11.71 -7.90
C VAL A 15 0.32 -12.31 -9.08
N GLY A 16 1.14 -11.49 -9.74
CA GLY A 16 1.94 -11.90 -10.91
C GLY A 16 1.15 -12.00 -12.22
N GLN A 17 -0.17 -11.78 -12.19
CA GLN A 17 -1.00 -11.66 -13.39
C GLN A 17 -1.64 -10.28 -13.45
N SER A 18 -2.77 -10.09 -12.78
CA SER A 18 -3.48 -8.81 -12.80
C SER A 18 -2.97 -7.82 -11.76
N LEU A 19 -2.43 -8.30 -10.64
CA LEU A 19 -1.76 -7.49 -9.62
C LEU A 19 -0.24 -7.75 -9.67
N THR A 20 0.47 -6.98 -10.49
CA THR A 20 1.93 -7.10 -10.63
C THR A 20 2.66 -6.07 -9.76
N PRO A 21 3.92 -6.31 -9.35
CA PRO A 21 4.73 -5.34 -8.63
C PRO A 21 4.78 -3.96 -9.28
N GLU A 22 4.93 -3.89 -10.61
CA GLU A 22 5.00 -2.64 -11.37
C GLU A 22 3.70 -1.84 -11.27
N ARG A 23 2.55 -2.53 -11.27
CA ARG A 23 1.25 -1.90 -11.06
C ARG A 23 1.11 -1.38 -9.64
N VAL A 24 1.60 -2.12 -8.65
CA VAL A 24 1.58 -1.68 -7.24
C VAL A 24 2.47 -0.46 -7.03
N VAL A 25 3.67 -0.42 -7.61
CA VAL A 25 4.53 0.78 -7.59
C VAL A 25 3.78 1.98 -8.15
N ARG A 26 3.15 1.83 -9.33
CA ARG A 26 2.40 2.92 -9.97
C ARG A 26 1.21 3.39 -9.12
N LEU A 27 0.48 2.48 -8.49
CA LEU A 27 -0.63 2.81 -7.59
C LEU A 27 -0.13 3.56 -6.34
N ALA A 28 0.95 3.08 -5.74
CA ALA A 28 1.56 3.71 -4.56
C ALA A 28 2.11 5.10 -4.89
N THR A 29 2.80 5.27 -6.02
CA THR A 29 3.26 6.59 -6.49
C THR A 29 2.10 7.53 -6.78
N ALA A 30 1.02 7.05 -7.42
CA ALA A 30 -0.17 7.88 -7.65
C ALA A 30 -0.79 8.34 -6.32
N PHE A 31 -0.88 7.45 -5.34
CA PHE A 31 -1.37 7.78 -4.00
C PHE A 31 -0.46 8.79 -3.29
N GLY A 32 0.86 8.59 -3.30
CA GLY A 32 1.82 9.51 -2.67
C GLY A 32 1.77 10.92 -3.27
N ASN A 33 1.65 11.02 -4.60
CA ASN A 33 1.47 12.31 -5.28
C ASN A 33 0.14 12.99 -4.93
N PHE A 34 -0.93 12.20 -4.75
CA PHE A 34 -2.24 12.72 -4.35
C PHE A 34 -2.23 13.30 -2.93
N ILE A 35 -1.55 12.62 -2.00
CA ILE A 35 -1.39 13.11 -0.63
C ILE A 35 -0.49 14.36 -0.57
N GLY A 36 0.49 14.48 -1.47
CA GLY A 36 1.31 15.69 -1.59
C GLY A 36 2.46 15.75 -0.58
N SER A 37 3.19 14.64 -0.41
CA SER A 37 4.26 14.41 0.57
C SER A 37 3.79 14.47 2.04
N GLY A 38 3.74 13.30 2.68
CA GLY A 38 3.24 13.11 4.04
C GLY A 38 3.68 11.77 4.64
N ARG A 39 3.32 11.52 5.89
CA ARG A 39 3.60 10.27 6.60
C ARG A 39 2.53 9.23 6.27
N ILE A 40 2.95 8.08 5.73
CA ILE A 40 2.05 7.02 5.29
C ILE A 40 2.30 5.75 6.10
N VAL A 41 1.27 5.25 6.77
CA VAL A 41 1.33 3.96 7.46
C VAL A 41 1.19 2.82 6.45
N VAL A 42 2.09 1.85 6.48
CA VAL A 42 2.03 0.69 5.58
C VAL A 42 2.11 -0.60 6.39
N GLY A 43 1.22 -1.53 6.07
CA GLY A 43 1.23 -2.88 6.65
C GLY A 43 0.60 -3.90 5.71
N TYR A 44 0.72 -5.18 6.08
CA TYR A 44 0.27 -6.29 5.23
C TYR A 44 -0.31 -7.47 6.03
N ASP A 45 -1.11 -8.30 5.37
CA ASP A 45 -1.69 -9.53 5.94
C ASP A 45 -0.71 -10.73 5.90
N SER A 46 -1.19 -11.92 6.25
CA SER A 46 -0.37 -13.13 6.32
C SER A 46 -0.06 -13.78 4.96
N ARG A 47 -0.48 -13.20 3.82
CA ARG A 47 -0.19 -13.80 2.52
C ARG A 47 1.30 -13.75 2.21
N ALA A 48 1.81 -14.83 1.62
CA ALA A 48 3.21 -14.95 1.24
C ALA A 48 3.69 -13.85 0.26
N SER A 49 2.78 -13.29 -0.55
CA SER A 49 3.09 -12.16 -1.44
C SER A 49 3.20 -10.81 -0.72
N GLY A 50 2.79 -10.72 0.54
CA GLY A 50 2.76 -9.48 1.34
C GLY A 50 4.10 -8.73 1.34
N PRO A 51 5.22 -9.34 1.77
CA PRO A 51 6.52 -8.67 1.81
C PRO A 51 6.99 -8.13 0.45
N MET A 52 6.77 -8.89 -0.63
CA MET A 52 7.13 -8.46 -1.98
C MET A 52 6.30 -7.25 -2.45
N LEU A 53 4.98 -7.28 -2.23
CA LEU A 53 4.10 -6.15 -2.58
C LEU A 53 4.36 -4.94 -1.68
N MET A 54 4.74 -5.16 -0.42
CA MET A 54 5.12 -4.12 0.52
C MET A 54 6.35 -3.34 0.02
N HIS A 55 7.40 -4.01 -0.44
CA HIS A 55 8.55 -3.32 -1.03
C HIS A 55 8.19 -2.57 -2.32
N SER A 56 7.21 -3.07 -3.08
CA SER A 56 6.67 -2.36 -4.25
C SER A 56 5.95 -1.07 -3.85
N VAL A 57 5.15 -1.11 -2.77
CA VAL A 57 4.52 0.09 -2.19
C VAL A 57 5.58 1.08 -1.70
N TYR A 58 6.62 0.60 -1.01
CA TYR A 58 7.67 1.47 -0.49
C TYR A 58 8.39 2.22 -1.61
N SER A 59 8.78 1.51 -2.66
CA SER A 59 9.42 2.15 -3.81
C SER A 59 8.54 3.25 -4.40
N GLY A 60 7.23 3.03 -4.49
CA GLY A 60 6.31 4.00 -5.05
C GLY A 60 6.14 5.24 -4.18
N LEU A 61 6.00 5.08 -2.86
CA LEU A 61 5.85 6.17 -1.89
C LEU A 61 7.14 6.98 -1.69
N LEU A 62 8.29 6.31 -1.58
CA LEU A 62 9.58 7.00 -1.42
C LEU A 62 9.90 7.88 -2.63
N ALA A 63 9.52 7.44 -3.83
CA ALA A 63 9.69 8.21 -5.06
C ALA A 63 8.88 9.53 -5.07
N THR A 64 7.84 9.66 -4.24
CA THR A 64 7.03 10.88 -4.12
C THR A 64 7.44 11.76 -2.94
N GLY A 65 8.49 11.39 -2.21
CA GLY A 65 8.93 12.09 -1.01
C GLY A 65 8.05 11.85 0.23
N CYS A 66 7.22 10.80 0.23
CA CYS A 66 6.48 10.40 1.42
C CYS A 66 7.40 9.73 2.46
N GLU A 67 7.12 9.95 3.74
CA GLU A 67 7.72 9.20 4.84
C GLU A 67 6.90 7.92 5.06
N ILE A 68 7.55 6.78 5.24
CA ILE A 68 6.87 5.51 5.48
C ILE A 68 7.00 5.13 6.95
N LEU A 69 5.86 4.88 7.59
CA LEU A 69 5.78 4.21 8.88
C LEU A 69 5.37 2.75 8.65
N ASP A 70 6.34 1.84 8.69
CA ASP A 70 6.10 0.40 8.56
C ASP A 70 5.60 -0.20 9.88
N VAL A 71 4.43 -0.83 9.86
CA VAL A 71 3.85 -1.55 11.01
C VAL A 71 3.91 -3.07 10.84
N GLY A 72 4.53 -3.56 9.76
CA GLY A 72 4.75 -4.97 9.49
C GLY A 72 3.47 -5.76 9.20
N MET A 73 3.53 -7.06 9.51
CA MET A 73 2.41 -7.98 9.35
C MET A 73 1.40 -7.79 10.49
N CYS A 74 0.22 -7.27 10.20
CA CYS A 74 -0.85 -7.11 11.18
C CYS A 74 -2.24 -7.01 10.52
N PRO A 75 -3.34 -7.18 11.27
CA PRO A 75 -4.69 -7.05 10.73
C PRO A 75 -4.96 -5.64 10.18
N THR A 76 -5.75 -5.55 9.11
CA THR A 76 -6.28 -4.29 8.55
C THR A 76 -6.75 -3.27 9.61
N PRO A 77 -7.57 -3.63 10.63
CA PRO A 77 -7.99 -2.65 11.63
C PRO A 77 -6.82 -2.08 12.45
N THR A 78 -5.75 -2.85 12.68
CA THR A 78 -4.54 -2.36 13.37
C THR A 78 -3.84 -1.30 12.53
N ILE A 79 -3.66 -1.54 11.22
CA ILE A 79 -3.01 -0.59 10.31
C ILE A 79 -3.80 0.73 10.24
N LEU A 80 -5.13 0.64 10.10
CA LEU A 80 -6.00 1.81 10.05
C LEU A 80 -6.02 2.58 11.38
N LEU A 81 -5.94 1.88 12.51
CA LEU A 81 -5.82 2.51 13.83
C LEU A 81 -4.48 3.24 13.98
N MET A 82 -3.38 2.63 13.54
CA MET A 82 -2.04 3.22 13.60
C MET A 82 -1.96 4.53 12.81
N SER A 83 -2.65 4.63 11.66
CA SER A 83 -2.74 5.90 10.92
C SER A 83 -3.31 7.04 11.77
N ARG A 84 -4.26 6.76 12.67
CA ARG A 84 -4.83 7.78 13.57
C ARG A 84 -3.94 8.07 14.76
N VAL A 85 -3.36 7.03 15.37
CA VAL A 85 -2.47 7.15 16.54
C VAL A 85 -1.24 7.97 16.19
N GLU A 86 -0.67 7.73 15.02
CA GLU A 86 0.57 8.36 14.54
C GLU A 86 0.32 9.67 13.78
N GLN A 87 -0.95 10.11 13.73
CA GLN A 87 -1.38 11.32 13.02
C GLN A 87 -0.87 11.35 11.58
N ALA A 88 -0.89 10.19 10.93
CA ALA A 88 -0.40 10.00 9.57
C ALA A 88 -1.41 10.55 8.54
N ASP A 89 -0.89 11.00 7.40
CA ASP A 89 -1.66 11.60 6.31
C ASP A 89 -2.40 10.54 5.47
N GLY A 90 -2.03 9.26 5.62
CA GLY A 90 -2.72 8.16 4.98
C GLY A 90 -2.18 6.80 5.38
N SER A 91 -2.80 5.76 4.81
CA SER A 91 -2.37 4.38 5.01
C SER A 91 -2.59 3.52 3.78
N ILE A 92 -1.67 2.58 3.52
CA ILE A 92 -1.85 1.51 2.54
C ILE A 92 -1.85 0.17 3.26
N VAL A 93 -2.90 -0.62 3.03
CA VAL A 93 -3.04 -1.99 3.54
C VAL A 93 -2.90 -2.98 2.41
N ILE A 94 -2.00 -3.94 2.54
CA ILE A 94 -1.81 -5.03 1.57
C ILE A 94 -2.48 -6.28 2.12
N THR A 95 -3.63 -6.66 1.55
CA THR A 95 -4.49 -7.72 2.07
C THR A 95 -5.28 -8.41 0.98
#